data_AF-A0A8K0XPL8-F1
#
_entry.id   AF-A0A8K0XPL8-F1
#
_cell.length_a   1.000
_cell.length_b   1.000
_cell.length_c   1.000
_cell.angle_alpha   90.00
_cell.angle_beta   90.00
_cell.angle_gamma   90.00
#
_symmetry.space_group_name_H-M   'P 1'
#
loop_
_entity.id
_entity.type
_entity.pdbx_description
1 polymer ?
#
loop_
_entity_poly.entity_id
_entity_poly.type
_entity_poly.pdbx_seq_one_letter_code
_entity_poly.pdbx_strand_id
1 'polypeptide(L)'
;MANDVKAPVPAEDPPSLPPPAPSGIPGVDILQDSALNELSPLIARARATKSLVEAIRTDPQGFVVHYAKDPVLRLCGPIIAILPNIVEDVDPNCQVNPLKALGLELCILLKHSIPTFLAYMQEQSIQLAPIVSIGHLSTDFLAATTVATMVSNVTGYGVIGGLTGALDHVLDAKSPSSSFPGFWCFCTACILLVAIGPIATLWSTIDRPLTLLGQSPEMIRLTALNLRLTAIGIPAFAANEIIKRYLHCQGSGSVYTHLNTLAATLNVVLNYVLVYGPSSVRLGFAGAPVATAISHNFVVILASLYILFRPRATVAEGVAISAEMTERKKPSFVRGLGLIMFLGMGGIARVAAASWSKDILGFSTSILGSTSLATQAVLMATTSTALQAPRSIGECAQRRLTVLLNAGHVNRARIAVLATAFLTLSCLLGICNVLLIWCHEWSKIFTGDDVVNAAVSNVLPLICLYIVAQGIGVCVDHLLRVFQKPLVYPGLTLSADYLGGMPLGLWLAFNEGWGLYGLWVGLTASLVWSFVVALIVLVRCDWPSA
;
A
#
# COMPACT_ATOMS: atom_id res chain seq x y z
N MET A 1 -4.58 -6.93 86.95
CA MET A 1 -4.31 -7.04 88.40
C MET A 1 -2.81 -7.20 88.58
N ALA A 2 -2.21 -6.30 89.39
CA ALA A 2 -0.83 -6.26 89.90
C ALA A 2 0.31 -6.19 88.85
N ASN A 3 0.90 -5.02 88.57
CA ASN A 3 1.94 -4.30 89.34
C ASN A 3 3.14 -5.18 89.73
N ASP A 4 4.29 -4.90 89.14
CA ASP A 4 5.46 -4.54 89.96
C ASP A 4 6.46 -3.66 89.19
N VAL A 5 6.80 -2.55 89.82
CA VAL A 5 7.77 -1.53 89.42
C VAL A 5 9.01 -1.73 90.28
N LYS A 6 10.21 -1.76 89.69
CA LYS A 6 11.46 -1.43 90.40
C LYS A 6 12.54 -0.86 89.46
N ALA A 7 12.66 0.46 89.57
CA ALA A 7 13.78 1.42 89.53
C ALA A 7 15.12 1.15 88.76
N PRO A 8 15.84 2.22 88.35
CA PRO A 8 16.80 2.25 87.23
C PRO A 8 18.28 2.41 87.63
N VAL A 9 19.22 1.97 86.78
CA VAL A 9 20.66 2.35 86.79
C VAL A 9 21.27 2.06 85.37
N PRO A 10 22.43 2.64 84.98
CA PRO A 10 22.64 3.92 84.32
C PRO A 10 23.06 3.79 82.83
N ALA A 11 23.16 4.92 82.13
CA ALA A 11 23.56 5.01 80.72
C ALA A 11 25.01 4.51 80.47
N GLU A 12 25.17 3.61 79.50
CA GLU A 12 26.45 3.30 78.86
C GLU A 12 26.52 4.00 77.49
N ASP A 13 27.64 4.67 77.25
CA ASP A 13 27.96 5.42 76.02
C ASP A 13 27.97 4.52 74.77
N PRO A 14 27.57 5.04 73.59
CA PRO A 14 27.61 4.27 72.35
C PRO A 14 29.06 4.01 71.92
N PRO A 15 29.38 2.80 71.40
CA PRO A 15 30.74 2.47 70.99
C PRO A 15 31.22 3.30 69.79
N SER A 16 32.46 3.76 69.89
CA SER A 16 33.21 4.55 68.91
C SER A 16 33.27 3.91 67.51
N LEU A 17 33.04 4.75 66.49
CA LEU A 17 33.20 4.44 65.06
C LEU A 17 34.61 3.89 64.73
N PRO A 18 34.73 2.87 63.87
CA PRO A 18 36.00 2.42 63.34
C PRO A 18 36.57 3.40 62.29
N PRO A 19 37.90 3.44 62.09
CA PRO A 19 38.57 4.39 61.17
C PRO A 19 38.25 4.10 59.69
N PRO A 20 38.43 5.09 58.79
CA PRO A 20 38.01 4.97 57.40
C PRO A 20 38.85 3.92 56.65
N ALA A 21 38.17 2.96 56.04
CA ALA A 21 38.76 1.98 55.14
C ALA A 21 39.14 2.64 53.78
N PRO A 22 40.20 2.16 53.11
CA PRO A 22 40.75 2.77 51.91
C PRO A 22 39.74 2.77 50.74
N SER A 23 39.66 3.91 50.06
CA SER A 23 38.90 4.14 48.84
C SER A 23 39.34 3.20 47.72
N GLY A 24 38.44 2.32 47.30
CA GLY A 24 38.63 1.46 46.13
C GLY A 24 37.65 0.30 46.14
N ILE A 25 36.41 0.52 45.68
CA ILE A 25 35.47 -0.57 45.39
C ILE A 25 35.77 -1.03 43.95
N PRO A 26 36.28 -2.25 43.73
CA PRO A 26 36.42 -2.79 42.37
C PRO A 26 35.02 -3.14 41.86
N GLY A 27 34.53 -2.35 40.90
CA GLY A 27 33.20 -2.55 40.31
C GLY A 27 32.48 -1.29 39.83
N VAL A 28 32.92 -0.10 40.26
CA VAL A 28 32.34 1.17 39.76
C VAL A 28 32.90 1.54 38.38
N ASP A 29 34.20 1.31 38.14
CA ASP A 29 34.81 1.55 36.83
C ASP A 29 34.23 0.66 35.72
N ILE A 30 33.81 -0.57 36.06
CA ILE A 30 33.22 -1.53 35.12
C ILE A 30 31.79 -1.10 34.71
N LEU A 31 31.02 -0.51 35.64
CA LEU A 31 29.68 -0.02 35.34
C LEU A 31 29.72 1.33 34.59
N GLN A 32 30.71 2.16 34.87
CA GLN A 32 30.90 3.44 34.19
C GLN A 32 31.42 3.23 32.76
N ASP A 33 32.34 2.28 32.54
CA ASP A 33 32.78 1.87 31.20
C ASP A 33 31.70 1.12 30.40
N SER A 34 30.83 0.34 31.05
CA SER A 34 29.69 -0.31 30.39
C SER A 34 28.65 0.71 29.91
N ALA A 35 28.34 1.73 30.72
CA ALA A 35 27.42 2.80 30.35
C ALA A 35 28.03 3.75 29.29
N LEU A 36 29.32 4.05 29.37
CA LEU A 36 30.05 4.82 28.36
C LEU A 36 30.18 4.07 27.03
N ASN A 37 30.35 2.75 27.05
CA ASN A 37 30.37 1.93 25.84
C ASN A 37 28.99 1.85 25.16
N GLU A 38 27.89 1.82 25.93
CA GLU A 38 26.52 1.90 25.38
C GLU A 38 26.14 3.30 24.87
N LEU A 39 26.68 4.37 25.46
CA LEU A 39 26.46 5.75 25.03
C LEU A 39 27.36 6.20 23.87
N SER A 40 28.54 5.57 23.69
CA SER A 40 29.48 5.88 22.61
C SER A 40 28.87 5.81 21.18
N PRO A 41 28.05 4.79 20.81
CA PRO A 41 27.40 4.77 19.50
C PRO A 41 26.28 5.82 19.37
N LEU A 42 25.61 6.19 20.47
CA LEU A 42 24.57 7.24 20.46
C LEU A 42 25.19 8.63 20.29
N ILE A 43 26.33 8.89 20.93
CA ILE A 43 27.10 10.12 20.78
C ILE A 43 27.74 10.20 19.38
N ALA A 44 28.21 9.08 18.84
CA ALA A 44 28.72 8.99 17.46
C ALA A 44 27.60 9.27 16.44
N ARG A 45 26.40 8.72 16.65
CA ARG A 45 25.21 8.99 15.82
C ARG A 45 24.78 10.46 15.89
N ALA A 46 24.73 11.06 17.08
CA ALA A 46 24.41 12.48 17.23
C ALA A 46 25.45 13.38 16.53
N ARG A 47 26.74 13.00 16.60
CA ARG A 47 27.85 13.74 15.96
C ARG A 47 27.85 13.58 14.44
N ALA A 48 27.53 12.39 13.92
CA ALA A 48 27.41 12.11 12.49
C ALA A 48 26.17 12.78 11.87
N THR A 49 25.04 12.80 12.58
CA THR A 49 23.83 13.51 12.14
C THR A 49 24.08 15.01 12.13
N LYS A 50 24.79 15.53 13.13
CA LYS A 50 25.19 16.94 13.19
C LYS A 50 26.16 17.32 12.07
N SER A 51 27.17 16.49 11.78
CA SER A 51 28.11 16.73 10.67
C SER A 51 27.47 16.59 9.30
N LEU A 52 26.47 15.72 9.13
CA LEU A 52 25.71 15.57 7.88
C LEU A 52 24.80 16.79 7.65
N VAL A 53 24.14 17.27 8.70
CA VAL A 53 23.33 18.49 8.65
C VAL A 53 24.22 19.73 8.42
N GLU A 54 25.41 19.78 9.02
CA GLU A 54 26.39 20.84 8.74
C GLU A 54 26.93 20.76 7.31
N ALA A 55 27.22 19.57 6.78
CA ALA A 55 27.70 19.38 5.40
C ALA A 55 26.66 19.80 4.36
N ILE A 56 25.39 19.46 4.58
CA ILE A 56 24.25 19.88 3.72
C ILE A 56 24.05 21.40 3.81
N ARG A 57 24.33 22.01 4.96
CA ARG A 57 24.23 23.46 5.18
C ARG A 57 25.39 24.23 4.55
N THR A 58 26.59 23.64 4.47
CA THR A 58 27.80 24.31 3.96
C THR A 58 27.94 24.27 2.43
N ASP A 59 27.41 23.24 1.74
CA ASP A 59 27.44 23.19 0.28
C ASP A 59 26.21 22.49 -0.34
N PRO A 60 25.05 23.16 -0.35
CA PRO A 60 23.82 22.61 -0.93
C PRO A 60 23.93 22.43 -2.46
N GLN A 61 24.82 23.15 -3.14
CA GLN A 61 24.99 23.05 -4.60
C GLN A 61 25.90 21.89 -5.00
N GLY A 62 26.97 21.61 -4.25
CA GLY A 62 27.83 20.44 -4.46
C GLY A 62 27.09 19.11 -4.29
N PHE A 63 26.16 19.04 -3.34
CA PHE A 63 25.33 17.86 -3.09
C PHE A 63 24.34 17.58 -4.25
N VAL A 64 23.77 18.63 -4.84
CA VAL A 64 22.87 18.55 -6.00
C VAL A 64 23.66 18.23 -7.29
N VAL A 65 24.88 18.76 -7.45
CA VAL A 65 25.73 18.50 -8.63
C VAL A 65 26.26 17.06 -8.64
N HIS A 66 26.42 16.41 -7.48
CA HIS A 66 26.83 15.01 -7.43
C HIS A 66 25.76 14.03 -7.95
N TYR A 67 24.48 14.43 -7.92
CA TYR A 67 23.34 13.72 -8.53
C TYR A 67 23.19 14.00 -10.04
N ALA A 68 23.81 15.05 -10.58
CA ALA A 68 23.66 15.50 -11.97
C ALA A 68 24.66 14.86 -12.97
N LYS A 69 25.47 13.89 -12.53
CA LYS A 69 26.45 13.19 -13.38
C LYS A 69 25.92 11.91 -14.04
N ASP A 70 24.69 11.49 -13.74
CA ASP A 70 24.08 10.33 -14.38
C ASP A 70 23.49 10.72 -15.75
N PRO A 71 23.90 10.08 -16.87
CA PRO A 71 23.42 10.43 -18.21
C PRO A 71 21.91 10.22 -18.35
N VAL A 72 21.32 9.31 -17.57
CA VAL A 72 19.87 9.06 -17.52
C VAL A 72 19.13 10.14 -16.71
N LEU A 73 19.72 10.63 -15.61
CA LEU A 73 19.15 11.75 -14.83
C LEU A 73 19.22 13.08 -15.59
N ARG A 74 20.18 13.29 -16.50
CA ARG A 74 20.24 14.50 -17.34
C ARG A 74 19.09 14.59 -18.34
N LEU A 75 18.68 13.47 -18.92
CA LEU A 75 17.48 13.38 -19.77
C LEU A 75 16.18 13.63 -18.98
N CYS A 76 16.19 13.32 -17.68
CA CYS A 76 15.07 13.51 -16.77
C CYS A 76 15.19 14.78 -15.89
N GLY A 77 16.23 15.60 -16.05
CA GLY A 77 16.54 16.74 -15.18
C GLY A 77 15.41 17.75 -15.02
N PRO A 78 14.67 18.11 -16.10
CA PRO A 78 13.48 18.96 -16.00
C PRO A 78 12.33 18.34 -15.19
N ILE A 79 12.29 17.01 -15.09
CA ILE A 79 11.26 16.23 -14.39
C ILE A 79 11.67 15.98 -12.93
N ILE A 80 12.96 15.77 -12.67
CA ILE A 80 13.52 15.64 -11.31
C ILE A 80 13.37 16.96 -10.54
N ALA A 81 13.41 18.11 -11.22
CA ALA A 81 13.10 19.41 -10.63
C ALA A 81 11.63 19.54 -10.15
N ILE A 82 10.74 18.62 -10.56
CA ILE A 82 9.34 18.56 -10.13
C ILE A 82 9.20 17.71 -8.84
N LEU A 83 10.22 16.94 -8.45
CA LEU A 83 10.17 16.20 -7.19
C LEU A 83 10.42 17.13 -5.99
N PRO A 84 9.51 17.17 -5.00
CA PRO A 84 9.72 18.00 -3.83
C PRO A 84 10.85 17.44 -2.96
N ASN A 85 11.86 18.27 -2.70
CA ASN A 85 12.83 18.05 -1.63
C ASN A 85 12.10 17.91 -0.29
N ILE A 86 12.29 16.78 0.38
CA ILE A 86 11.69 16.45 1.68
C ILE A 86 12.56 17.08 2.78
N VAL A 87 12.32 18.35 3.07
CA VAL A 87 12.69 18.96 4.35
C VAL A 87 11.40 19.47 4.96
N GLU A 88 10.88 18.72 5.91
CA GLU A 88 9.70 19.08 6.68
C GLU A 88 10.10 20.13 7.71
N ASP A 89 9.94 21.41 7.35
CA ASP A 89 10.09 22.50 8.32
C ASP A 89 8.98 22.40 9.37
N VAL A 90 9.33 21.84 10.52
CA VAL A 90 8.56 21.99 11.75
C VAL A 90 8.75 23.43 12.19
N ASP A 91 7.91 24.34 11.69
CA ASP A 91 7.92 25.74 12.15
C ASP A 91 7.76 25.77 13.69
N PRO A 92 8.81 26.15 14.44
CA PRO A 92 8.83 26.02 15.90
C PRO A 92 7.95 27.06 16.61
N ASN A 93 7.48 28.09 15.88
CA ASN A 93 6.75 29.23 16.43
C ASN A 93 5.22 29.14 16.31
N CYS A 94 4.65 27.96 16.06
CA CYS A 94 3.20 27.83 15.84
C CYS A 94 2.39 27.70 17.15
N GLN A 95 2.53 28.66 18.09
CA GLN A 95 1.50 28.95 19.10
C GLN A 95 0.38 29.83 18.49
N VAL A 96 -0.06 29.48 17.29
CA VAL A 96 -0.92 30.31 16.46
C VAL A 96 -2.39 29.87 16.60
N ASN A 97 -3.31 30.84 16.47
CA ASN A 97 -4.76 30.63 16.39
C ASN A 97 -5.14 29.30 15.68
N PRO A 98 -6.07 28.50 16.25
CA PRO A 98 -6.40 27.17 15.76
C PRO A 98 -6.87 27.17 14.30
N LEU A 99 -7.56 28.24 13.86
CA LEU A 99 -8.00 28.41 12.48
C LEU A 99 -6.84 28.59 11.48
N LYS A 100 -5.81 29.35 11.86
CA LYS A 100 -4.64 29.57 11.01
C LYS A 100 -3.74 28.33 10.98
N ALA A 101 -3.66 27.59 12.09
CA ALA A 101 -3.02 26.28 12.12
C ALA A 101 -3.76 25.25 11.24
N LEU A 102 -5.10 25.24 11.26
CA LEU A 102 -5.92 24.39 10.40
C LEU A 102 -5.69 24.70 8.92
N GLY A 103 -5.71 25.97 8.53
CA GLY A 103 -5.44 26.38 7.15
C GLY A 103 -4.03 25.99 6.67
N LEU A 104 -3.04 26.08 7.55
CA LEU A 104 -1.67 25.67 7.26
C LEU A 104 -1.54 24.15 7.09
N GLU A 105 -2.13 23.35 7.98
CA GLU A 105 -2.13 21.88 7.84
C GLU A 105 -2.91 21.43 6.59
N LEU A 106 -4.03 22.08 6.24
CA LEU A 106 -4.75 21.81 4.99
C LEU A 106 -3.86 22.06 3.76
N CYS A 107 -3.13 23.18 3.73
CA CYS A 107 -2.21 23.51 2.65
C CYS A 107 -1.07 22.48 2.52
N ILE A 108 -0.48 22.09 3.65
CA ILE A 108 0.56 21.06 3.70
C ILE A 108 0.03 19.72 3.19
N LEU A 109 -1.14 19.28 3.66
CA LEU A 109 -1.73 18.02 3.24
C LEU A 109 -2.07 18.04 1.75
N LEU A 110 -2.68 19.10 1.24
CA LEU A 110 -3.00 19.26 -0.18
C LEU A 110 -1.74 19.22 -1.06
N LYS A 111 -0.70 19.98 -0.69
CA LYS A 111 0.56 20.04 -1.44
C LYS A 111 1.21 18.66 -1.60
N HIS A 112 1.11 17.80 -0.60
CA HIS A 112 1.70 16.46 -0.64
C HIS A 112 0.76 15.39 -1.20
N SER A 113 -0.55 15.54 -1.02
CA SER A 113 -1.54 14.56 -1.47
C SER A 113 -1.72 14.58 -2.99
N ILE A 114 -1.53 15.73 -3.66
CA ILE A 114 -1.68 15.86 -5.12
C ILE A 114 -0.64 15.00 -5.88
N PRO A 115 0.68 15.12 -5.64
CA PRO A 115 1.66 14.26 -6.33
C PRO A 115 1.44 12.78 -6.05
N THR A 116 1.09 12.44 -4.80
CA THR A 116 0.81 11.05 -4.39
C THR A 116 -0.43 10.50 -5.07
N PHE A 117 -1.49 11.32 -5.21
CA PHE A 117 -2.70 10.98 -5.97
C PHE A 117 -2.38 10.70 -7.44
N LEU A 118 -1.58 11.56 -8.08
CA LEU A 118 -1.20 11.38 -9.48
C LEU A 118 -0.40 10.09 -9.69
N ALA A 119 0.50 9.75 -8.75
CA ALA A 119 1.23 8.48 -8.79
C ALA A 119 0.28 7.27 -8.68
N TYR A 120 -0.73 7.34 -7.81
CA TYR A 120 -1.73 6.28 -7.70
C TYR A 120 -2.65 6.20 -8.93
N MET A 121 -3.07 7.33 -9.51
CA MET A 121 -3.80 7.34 -10.77
C MET A 121 -3.00 6.72 -11.91
N GLN A 122 -1.71 7.04 -11.98
CA GLN A 122 -0.81 6.43 -12.95
C GLN A 122 -0.72 4.92 -12.76
N GLU A 123 -0.56 4.43 -11.53
CA GLU A 123 -0.52 2.99 -11.26
C GLU A 123 -1.84 2.30 -11.62
N GLN A 124 -2.97 2.96 -11.39
CA GLN A 124 -4.29 2.45 -11.78
C GLN A 124 -4.54 2.47 -13.30
N SER A 125 -3.88 3.35 -14.06
CA SER A 125 -4.12 3.48 -15.50
C SER A 125 -3.87 2.19 -16.29
N ILE A 126 -2.89 1.36 -15.86
CA ILE A 126 -2.59 0.06 -16.46
C ILE A 126 -3.77 -0.91 -16.34
N GLN A 127 -4.56 -0.81 -15.27
CA GLN A 127 -5.75 -1.64 -15.06
C GLN A 127 -7.00 -1.05 -15.75
N LEU A 128 -7.09 0.28 -15.84
CA LEU A 128 -8.23 0.97 -16.45
C LEU A 128 -8.21 0.91 -17.99
N ALA A 129 -7.04 1.02 -18.62
CA ALA A 129 -6.93 1.09 -20.08
C ALA A 129 -7.51 -0.16 -20.80
N PRO A 130 -7.26 -1.40 -20.33
CA PRO A 130 -7.92 -2.60 -20.86
C PRO A 130 -9.44 -2.58 -20.73
N ILE A 131 -9.97 -2.12 -19.59
CA ILE A 131 -11.42 -2.09 -19.31
C ILE A 131 -12.11 -1.12 -20.27
N VAL A 132 -11.56 0.09 -20.42
CA VAL A 132 -12.06 1.09 -21.37
C VAL A 132 -11.95 0.57 -22.81
N SER A 133 -10.80 0.00 -23.18
CA SER A 133 -10.59 -0.50 -24.53
C SER A 133 -11.52 -1.66 -24.89
N ILE A 134 -11.78 -2.58 -23.97
CA ILE A 134 -12.63 -3.74 -24.26
C ILE A 134 -14.11 -3.41 -24.17
N GLY A 135 -14.51 -2.50 -23.28
CA GLY A 135 -15.91 -2.16 -23.05
C GLY A 135 -16.61 -1.47 -24.23
N HIS A 136 -15.85 -0.85 -25.12
CA HIS A 136 -16.34 -0.29 -26.39
C HIS A 136 -16.42 -1.30 -27.54
N LEU A 137 -15.81 -2.49 -27.40
CA LEU A 137 -15.92 -3.55 -28.42
C LEU A 137 -17.19 -4.38 -28.26
N SER A 138 -17.47 -4.83 -27.04
CA SER A 138 -18.64 -5.66 -26.72
C SER A 138 -18.84 -5.79 -25.21
N THR A 139 -20.10 -5.80 -24.81
CA THR A 139 -20.55 -6.08 -23.44
C THR A 139 -20.11 -7.47 -22.97
N ASP A 140 -20.14 -8.48 -23.84
CA ASP A 140 -19.72 -9.84 -23.49
C ASP A 140 -18.20 -9.95 -23.31
N PHE A 141 -17.42 -9.18 -24.09
CA PHE A 141 -15.97 -9.11 -23.90
C PHE A 141 -15.61 -8.44 -22.58
N LEU A 142 -16.32 -7.38 -22.20
CA LEU A 142 -16.13 -6.71 -20.92
C LEU A 142 -16.50 -7.64 -19.76
N ALA A 143 -17.62 -8.34 -19.86
CA ALA A 143 -18.04 -9.34 -18.87
C ALA A 143 -17.00 -10.46 -18.71
N ALA A 144 -16.54 -11.05 -19.82
CA ALA A 144 -15.55 -12.13 -19.80
C ALA A 144 -14.19 -11.69 -19.21
N THR A 145 -13.78 -10.45 -19.50
CA THR A 145 -12.58 -9.83 -18.92
C THR A 145 -12.74 -9.63 -17.42
N THR A 146 -13.93 -9.21 -16.97
CA THR A 146 -14.24 -9.02 -15.55
C THR A 146 -14.10 -10.32 -14.77
N VAL A 147 -14.65 -11.43 -15.30
CA VAL A 147 -14.45 -12.77 -14.71
C VAL A 147 -12.98 -13.15 -14.71
N ALA A 148 -12.26 -12.93 -15.82
CA ALA A 148 -10.84 -13.24 -15.92
C ALA A 148 -10.02 -12.47 -14.87
N THR A 149 -10.30 -11.19 -14.65
CA THR A 149 -9.65 -10.36 -13.64
C THR A 149 -9.94 -10.85 -12.23
N MET A 150 -11.20 -11.20 -11.90
CA MET A 150 -11.57 -11.74 -10.60
C MET A 150 -10.83 -13.07 -10.31
N VAL A 151 -10.82 -14.00 -11.29
CA VAL A 151 -10.08 -15.25 -11.18
C VAL A 151 -8.58 -14.99 -11.03
N SER A 152 -8.02 -14.06 -11.81
CA SER A 152 -6.59 -13.70 -11.75
C SER A 152 -6.19 -13.11 -10.41
N ASN A 153 -7.04 -12.23 -9.84
CA ASN A 153 -6.81 -11.60 -8.54
C ASN A 153 -6.78 -12.64 -7.42
N VAL A 154 -7.75 -13.54 -7.38
CA VAL A 154 -7.86 -14.56 -6.33
C VAL A 154 -6.75 -15.60 -6.44
N THR A 155 -6.52 -16.12 -7.64
CA THR A 155 -5.67 -17.31 -7.82
C THR A 155 -4.20 -17.00 -8.16
N GLY A 156 -3.90 -15.79 -8.64
CA GLY A 156 -2.56 -15.42 -9.12
C GLY A 156 -2.01 -14.15 -8.48
N TYR A 157 -2.53 -12.98 -8.86
CA TYR A 157 -1.98 -11.69 -8.43
C TYR A 157 -1.99 -11.51 -6.91
N GLY A 158 -3.06 -11.93 -6.24
CA GLY A 158 -3.14 -11.88 -4.77
C GLY A 158 -2.17 -12.82 -4.09
N VAL A 159 -1.93 -14.00 -4.67
CA VAL A 159 -0.93 -14.96 -4.16
C VAL A 159 0.48 -14.41 -4.30
N ILE A 160 0.81 -13.87 -5.49
CA ILE A 160 2.12 -13.27 -5.76
C ILE A 160 2.34 -12.06 -4.85
N GLY A 161 1.38 -11.15 -4.76
CA GLY A 161 1.44 -9.97 -3.90
C GLY A 161 1.56 -10.32 -2.41
N GLY A 162 0.89 -11.39 -1.97
CA GLY A 162 1.01 -11.93 -0.62
C GLY A 162 2.41 -12.47 -0.32
N LEU A 163 2.97 -13.28 -1.23
CA LEU A 163 4.32 -13.84 -1.11
C LEU A 163 5.41 -12.77 -1.15
N THR A 164 5.29 -11.80 -2.07
CA THR A 164 6.24 -10.68 -2.16
C THR A 164 6.13 -9.71 -1.00
N GLY A 165 4.98 -9.63 -0.33
CA GLY A 165 4.81 -8.89 0.92
C GLY A 165 5.76 -9.32 2.05
N ALA A 166 6.33 -10.53 1.99
CA ALA A 166 7.40 -10.94 2.91
C ALA A 166 8.64 -10.01 2.81
N LEU A 167 8.92 -9.49 1.61
CA LEU A 167 10.03 -8.56 1.37
C LEU A 167 9.84 -7.25 2.14
N ASP A 168 8.61 -6.79 2.34
CA ASP A 168 8.35 -5.56 3.10
C ASP A 168 8.83 -5.67 4.56
N HIS A 169 8.88 -6.89 5.12
CA HIS A 169 9.39 -7.16 6.46
C HIS A 169 10.90 -7.38 6.53
N VAL A 170 11.49 -8.09 5.55
CA VAL A 170 12.93 -8.42 5.58
C VAL A 170 13.79 -7.31 4.98
N LEU A 171 13.23 -6.48 4.11
CA LEU A 171 13.89 -5.31 3.51
C LEU A 171 13.65 -4.01 4.30
N ASP A 172 12.82 -4.02 5.35
CA ASP A 172 12.67 -2.87 6.23
C ASP A 172 14.03 -2.51 6.86
N ALA A 173 14.44 -1.25 6.75
CA ALA A 173 15.70 -0.76 7.31
C ALA A 173 15.85 -1.05 8.81
N LYS A 174 14.73 -1.12 9.55
CA LYS A 174 14.72 -1.47 10.99
C LYS A 174 14.85 -2.97 11.25
N SER A 175 14.67 -3.79 10.21
CA SER A 175 14.71 -5.25 10.33
C SER A 175 16.15 -5.74 10.53
N PRO A 176 16.37 -6.69 11.45
CA PRO A 176 17.68 -7.33 11.62
C PRO A 176 18.20 -8.07 10.37
N SER A 177 17.33 -8.25 9.36
CA SER A 177 17.58 -9.00 8.13
C SER A 177 17.92 -8.11 6.92
N SER A 178 17.86 -6.79 7.05
CA SER A 178 17.98 -5.84 5.92
C SER A 178 19.34 -5.81 5.23
N SER A 179 20.37 -6.39 5.85
CA SER A 179 21.76 -6.37 5.34
C SER A 179 22.01 -7.17 4.07
N PHE A 180 21.08 -8.04 3.66
CA PHE A 180 21.25 -8.89 2.46
C PHE A 180 20.06 -8.78 1.49
N PRO A 181 19.76 -7.59 0.95
CA PRO A 181 18.55 -7.35 0.16
C PRO A 181 18.48 -8.25 -1.08
N GLY A 182 19.59 -8.41 -1.81
CA GLY A 182 19.66 -9.29 -2.98
C GLY A 182 19.43 -10.78 -2.66
N PHE A 183 19.82 -11.25 -1.48
CA PHE A 183 19.58 -12.63 -1.06
C PHE A 183 18.09 -12.90 -0.80
N TRP A 184 17.40 -11.97 -0.13
CA TRP A 184 15.97 -12.10 0.12
C TRP A 184 15.15 -12.01 -1.17
N CYS A 185 15.54 -11.12 -2.09
CA CYS A 185 14.95 -11.05 -3.42
C CYS A 185 15.14 -12.37 -4.20
N PHE A 186 16.33 -12.97 -4.13
CA PHE A 186 16.60 -14.26 -4.78
C PHE A 186 15.74 -15.40 -4.19
N CYS A 187 15.67 -15.51 -2.85
CA CYS A 187 14.82 -16.51 -2.20
C CYS A 187 13.35 -16.34 -2.59
N THR A 188 12.86 -15.10 -2.64
CA THR A 188 11.49 -14.78 -3.06
C THR A 188 11.27 -15.16 -4.52
N ALA A 189 12.22 -14.86 -5.41
CA ALA A 189 12.15 -15.25 -6.82
C ALA A 189 12.03 -16.77 -6.99
N CYS A 190 12.82 -17.57 -6.25
CA CYS A 190 12.70 -19.03 -6.28
C CYS A 190 11.30 -19.51 -5.85
N ILE A 191 10.73 -18.94 -4.78
CA ILE A 191 9.39 -19.30 -4.30
C ILE A 191 8.33 -18.94 -5.35
N LEU A 192 8.42 -17.74 -5.94
CA LEU A 192 7.47 -17.31 -6.97
C LEU A 192 7.58 -18.18 -8.24
N LEU A 193 8.77 -18.58 -8.68
CA LEU A 193 8.93 -19.48 -9.82
C LEU A 193 8.21 -20.82 -9.61
N VAL A 194 8.27 -21.36 -8.39
CA VAL A 194 7.52 -22.58 -8.03
C VAL A 194 6.01 -22.30 -8.00
N ALA A 195 5.58 -21.15 -7.48
CA ALA A 195 4.16 -20.77 -7.41
C ALA A 195 3.53 -20.50 -8.78
N ILE A 196 4.29 -19.99 -9.76
CA ILE A 196 3.81 -19.68 -11.11
C ILE A 196 3.35 -20.93 -11.85
N GLY A 197 4.00 -22.09 -11.66
CA GLY A 197 3.65 -23.34 -12.32
C GLY A 197 2.18 -23.78 -12.08
N PRO A 198 1.75 -23.94 -10.82
CA PRO A 198 0.36 -24.19 -10.47
C PRO A 198 -0.62 -23.13 -11.00
N ILE A 199 -0.27 -21.85 -10.89
CA ILE A 199 -1.12 -20.74 -11.36
C ILE A 199 -1.34 -20.84 -12.88
N ALA A 200 -0.26 -20.99 -13.65
CA ALA A 200 -0.33 -21.11 -15.10
C ALA A 200 -1.08 -22.37 -15.56
N THR A 201 -0.94 -23.47 -14.82
CA THR A 201 -1.67 -24.73 -15.08
C THR A 201 -3.17 -24.56 -14.86
N LEU A 202 -3.56 -23.91 -13.75
CA LEU A 202 -4.94 -23.59 -13.44
C LEU A 202 -5.57 -22.69 -14.53
N TRP A 203 -4.87 -21.63 -14.93
CA TRP A 203 -5.37 -20.70 -15.96
C TRP A 203 -5.46 -21.37 -17.33
N SER A 204 -4.57 -22.30 -17.65
CA SER A 204 -4.62 -23.07 -18.90
C SER A 204 -5.80 -24.03 -18.94
N THR A 205 -6.25 -24.53 -17.78
CA THR A 205 -7.34 -25.51 -17.63
C THR A 205 -8.63 -24.92 -17.04
N ILE A 206 -8.77 -23.59 -17.07
CA ILE A 206 -9.88 -22.87 -16.44
C ILE A 206 -11.26 -23.22 -17.02
N ASP A 207 -11.29 -23.79 -18.22
CA ASP A 207 -12.52 -24.28 -18.86
C ASP A 207 -13.30 -25.22 -17.92
N ARG A 208 -12.59 -26.13 -17.21
CA ARG A 208 -13.23 -27.12 -16.32
C ARG A 208 -13.84 -26.46 -15.07
N PRO A 209 -13.09 -25.67 -14.26
CA PRO A 209 -13.68 -24.94 -13.14
C PRO A 209 -14.89 -24.07 -13.54
N LEU A 210 -14.80 -23.33 -14.64
CA LEU A 210 -15.91 -22.45 -15.04
C LEU A 210 -17.13 -23.23 -15.52
N THR A 211 -16.93 -24.38 -16.16
CA THR A 211 -18.03 -25.30 -16.50
C THR A 211 -18.72 -25.82 -15.24
N LEU A 212 -17.95 -26.21 -14.21
CA LEU A 212 -18.50 -26.65 -12.92
C LEU A 212 -19.27 -25.54 -12.19
N LEU A 213 -18.89 -24.28 -12.41
CA LEU A 213 -19.58 -23.10 -11.89
C LEU A 213 -20.78 -22.68 -12.77
N GLY A 214 -21.14 -23.47 -13.78
CA GLY A 214 -22.35 -23.26 -14.59
C GLY A 214 -22.27 -22.09 -15.58
N GLN A 215 -21.07 -21.64 -15.95
CA GLN A 215 -20.91 -20.54 -16.91
C GLN A 215 -21.28 -20.97 -18.34
N SER A 216 -21.72 -20.01 -19.16
CA SER A 216 -22.06 -20.28 -20.56
C SER A 216 -20.80 -20.65 -21.39
N PRO A 217 -20.93 -21.49 -22.43
CA PRO A 217 -19.78 -21.90 -23.25
C PRO A 217 -19.00 -20.72 -23.86
N GLU A 218 -19.72 -19.66 -24.24
CA GLU A 218 -19.10 -18.45 -24.80
C GLU A 218 -18.31 -17.65 -23.75
N MET A 219 -18.88 -17.48 -22.55
CA MET A 219 -18.18 -16.83 -21.42
C MET A 219 -16.90 -17.60 -21.08
N ILE A 220 -16.99 -18.93 -20.99
CA ILE A 220 -15.84 -19.80 -20.71
C ILE A 220 -14.75 -19.59 -21.76
N ARG A 221 -15.10 -19.64 -23.05
CA ARG A 221 -14.14 -19.49 -24.15
C ARG A 221 -13.40 -18.15 -24.10
N LEU A 222 -14.12 -17.05 -23.85
CA LEU A 222 -13.55 -15.70 -23.80
C LEU A 222 -12.70 -15.49 -22.54
N THR A 223 -13.20 -15.90 -21.38
CA THR A 223 -12.46 -15.81 -20.11
C THR A 223 -11.19 -16.68 -20.14
N ALA A 224 -11.26 -17.89 -20.70
CA ALA A 224 -10.10 -18.76 -20.85
C ALA A 224 -9.05 -18.18 -21.79
N LEU A 225 -9.47 -17.59 -22.91
CA LEU A 225 -8.56 -16.88 -23.82
C LEU A 225 -7.85 -15.73 -23.10
N ASN A 226 -8.59 -14.90 -22.37
CA ASN A 226 -8.02 -13.77 -21.62
C ASN A 226 -7.01 -14.24 -20.56
N LEU A 227 -7.37 -15.26 -19.76
CA LEU A 227 -6.48 -15.83 -18.75
C LEU A 227 -5.21 -16.45 -19.35
N ARG A 228 -5.30 -17.19 -20.45
CA ARG A 228 -4.14 -17.79 -21.14
C ARG A 228 -3.18 -16.71 -21.65
N LEU A 229 -3.70 -15.61 -22.20
CA LEU A 229 -2.86 -14.48 -22.64
C LEU A 229 -2.24 -13.74 -21.46
N THR A 230 -3.01 -13.55 -20.39
CA THR A 230 -2.53 -12.93 -19.15
C THR A 230 -1.46 -13.79 -18.46
N ALA A 231 -1.52 -15.13 -18.61
CA ALA A 231 -0.53 -16.06 -18.06
C ALA A 231 0.90 -15.76 -18.54
N ILE A 232 1.04 -15.30 -19.79
CA ILE A 232 2.33 -14.91 -20.39
C ILE A 232 2.97 -13.73 -19.63
N GLY A 233 2.15 -12.86 -19.05
CA GLY A 233 2.59 -11.70 -18.27
C GLY A 233 2.91 -11.99 -16.81
N ILE A 234 2.54 -13.16 -16.26
CA ILE A 234 2.73 -13.46 -14.82
C ILE A 234 4.20 -13.40 -14.40
N PRO A 235 5.17 -14.01 -15.12
CA PRO A 235 6.57 -13.96 -14.67
C PRO A 235 7.10 -12.53 -14.57
N ALA A 236 6.70 -11.66 -15.51
CA ALA A 236 7.04 -10.26 -15.48
C ALA A 236 6.37 -9.53 -14.31
N PHE A 237 5.09 -9.80 -14.04
CA PHE A 237 4.41 -9.25 -12.87
C PHE A 237 5.12 -9.64 -11.55
N ALA A 238 5.47 -10.91 -11.40
CA ALA A 238 6.21 -11.41 -10.23
C ALA A 238 7.59 -10.76 -10.07
N ALA A 239 8.35 -10.63 -11.16
CA ALA A 239 9.63 -9.93 -11.17
C ALA A 239 9.48 -8.45 -10.82
N ASN A 240 8.45 -7.79 -11.36
CA ASN A 240 8.13 -6.39 -11.10
C ASN A 240 7.86 -6.15 -9.60
N GLU A 241 7.09 -7.02 -8.95
CA GLU A 241 6.80 -6.93 -7.52
C GLU A 241 8.05 -7.05 -6.64
N ILE A 242 9.03 -7.88 -7.04
CA ILE A 242 10.33 -7.99 -6.35
C ILE A 242 11.18 -6.74 -6.59
N ILE A 243 11.32 -6.32 -7.86
CA ILE A 243 12.17 -5.19 -8.25
C ILE A 243 11.67 -3.88 -7.62
N LYS A 244 10.35 -3.67 -7.60
CA LYS A 244 9.70 -2.53 -6.93
C LYS A 244 10.20 -2.41 -5.49
N ARG A 245 10.04 -3.48 -4.70
CA ARG A 245 10.44 -3.51 -3.27
C ARG A 245 11.95 -3.40 -3.08
N TYR A 246 12.73 -4.01 -3.96
CA TYR A 246 14.18 -3.87 -3.96
C TYR A 246 14.61 -2.40 -4.16
N LEU A 247 14.09 -1.73 -5.20
CA LEU A 247 14.42 -0.34 -5.48
C LEU A 247 13.95 0.61 -4.37
N HIS A 248 12.78 0.36 -3.77
CA HIS A 248 12.32 1.11 -2.60
C HIS A 248 13.27 0.96 -1.39
N CYS A 249 13.71 -0.26 -1.08
CA CYS A 249 14.67 -0.53 0.00
C CYS A 249 16.02 0.18 -0.24
N GLN A 250 16.46 0.29 -1.50
CA GLN A 250 17.69 0.98 -1.89
C GLN A 250 17.56 2.52 -1.94
N GLY A 251 16.43 3.09 -1.50
CA GLY A 251 16.16 4.53 -1.57
C GLY A 251 15.91 5.05 -3.00
N SER A 252 15.79 4.17 -3.99
CA SER A 252 15.57 4.50 -5.41
C SER A 252 14.13 4.28 -5.85
N GLY A 253 13.17 4.36 -4.91
CA GLY A 253 11.74 4.19 -5.20
C GLY A 253 11.21 5.18 -6.24
N SER A 254 11.73 6.41 -6.26
CA SER A 254 11.40 7.41 -7.28
C SER A 254 11.72 6.90 -8.69
N VAL A 255 12.86 6.22 -8.88
CA VAL A 255 13.25 5.67 -10.19
C VAL A 255 12.21 4.66 -10.67
N TYR A 256 11.78 3.76 -9.78
CA TYR A 256 10.74 2.79 -10.11
C TYR A 256 9.45 3.48 -10.59
N THR A 257 9.01 4.52 -9.89
CA THR A 257 7.81 5.28 -10.27
C THR A 257 7.91 5.80 -11.70
N HIS A 258 9.04 6.41 -12.09
CA HIS A 258 9.25 6.92 -13.44
C HIS A 258 9.27 5.82 -14.51
N LEU A 259 9.93 4.70 -14.23
CA LEU A 259 9.93 3.55 -15.14
C LEU A 259 8.52 2.98 -15.33
N ASN A 260 7.75 2.92 -14.24
CA ASN A 260 6.36 2.52 -14.29
C ASN A 260 5.49 3.55 -15.04
N THR A 261 5.83 4.84 -15.02
CA THR A 261 5.13 5.88 -15.80
C THR A 261 5.30 5.62 -17.29
N LEU A 262 6.53 5.32 -17.72
CA LEU A 262 6.81 4.97 -19.12
C LEU A 262 6.05 3.70 -19.53
N ALA A 263 6.02 2.69 -18.68
CA ALA A 263 5.29 1.45 -18.94
C ALA A 263 3.78 1.64 -19.00
N ALA A 264 3.22 2.52 -18.16
CA ALA A 264 1.80 2.89 -18.17
C ALA A 264 1.43 3.64 -19.47
N THR A 265 2.24 4.62 -19.88
CA THR A 265 2.03 5.32 -21.16
C THR A 265 2.10 4.35 -22.34
N LEU A 266 3.09 3.45 -22.35
CA LEU A 266 3.19 2.39 -23.35
C LEU A 266 1.94 1.50 -23.33
N ASN A 267 1.42 1.16 -22.15
CA ASN A 267 0.22 0.34 -22.01
C ASN A 267 -1.01 0.96 -22.68
N VAL A 268 -1.24 2.26 -22.49
CA VAL A 268 -2.35 2.98 -23.13
C VAL A 268 -2.19 2.95 -24.65
N VAL A 269 -1.00 3.24 -25.16
CA VAL A 269 -0.71 3.22 -26.61
C VAL A 269 -0.91 1.81 -27.19
N LEU A 270 -0.39 0.78 -26.52
CA LEU A 270 -0.54 -0.61 -26.96
C LEU A 270 -1.98 -1.08 -26.90
N ASN A 271 -2.74 -0.69 -25.87
CA ASN A 271 -4.18 -0.99 -25.82
C ASN A 271 -4.89 -0.40 -27.04
N TYR A 272 -4.66 0.88 -27.36
CA TYR A 272 -5.26 1.48 -28.55
C TYR A 272 -4.83 0.76 -29.85
N VAL A 273 -3.52 0.53 -30.06
CA VAL A 273 -3.01 -0.06 -31.31
C VAL A 273 -3.40 -1.53 -31.46
N LEU A 274 -3.31 -2.35 -30.42
CA LEU A 274 -3.61 -3.78 -30.50
C LEU A 274 -5.12 -4.05 -30.51
N VAL A 275 -5.93 -3.19 -29.90
CA VAL A 275 -7.39 -3.38 -29.85
C VAL A 275 -8.07 -2.74 -31.06
N TYR A 276 -7.73 -1.49 -31.40
CA TYR A 276 -8.40 -0.67 -32.44
C TYR A 276 -7.57 -0.37 -33.68
N GLY A 277 -6.27 -0.65 -33.65
CA GLY A 277 -5.35 -0.20 -34.70
C GLY A 277 -5.56 -0.82 -36.08
N PRO A 278 -4.59 -0.62 -37.00
CA PRO A 278 -4.68 -1.09 -38.38
C PRO A 278 -4.91 -2.60 -38.45
N SER A 279 -5.59 -3.06 -39.49
CA SER A 279 -5.93 -4.47 -39.71
C SER A 279 -4.72 -5.43 -39.68
N SER A 280 -3.51 -4.94 -39.97
CA SER A 280 -2.27 -5.73 -39.90
C SER A 280 -1.82 -6.08 -38.48
N VAL A 281 -2.20 -5.30 -37.47
CA VAL A 281 -1.72 -5.45 -36.07
C VAL A 281 -2.88 -5.63 -35.07
N ARG A 282 -4.12 -5.42 -35.51
CA ARG A 282 -5.32 -5.49 -34.67
C ARG A 282 -5.60 -6.93 -34.21
N LEU A 283 -5.51 -7.13 -32.89
CA LEU A 283 -5.83 -8.38 -32.18
C LEU A 283 -7.23 -8.36 -31.54
N GLY A 284 -7.92 -7.21 -31.51
CA GLY A 284 -9.25 -7.06 -30.94
C GLY A 284 -9.26 -7.39 -29.45
N PHE A 285 -10.16 -8.27 -29.01
CA PHE A 285 -10.27 -8.72 -27.61
C PHE A 285 -8.94 -9.23 -27.02
N ALA A 286 -8.17 -9.99 -27.79
CA ALA A 286 -6.88 -10.52 -27.34
C ALA A 286 -5.81 -9.43 -27.16
N GLY A 287 -6.00 -8.26 -27.78
CA GLY A 287 -5.03 -7.16 -27.74
C GLY A 287 -4.83 -6.58 -26.34
N ALA A 288 -5.87 -6.50 -25.53
CA ALA A 288 -5.81 -5.89 -24.20
C ALA A 288 -4.98 -6.68 -23.16
N PRO A 289 -5.16 -8.01 -22.97
CA PRO A 289 -4.28 -8.78 -22.09
C PRO A 289 -2.85 -8.85 -22.64
N VAL A 290 -2.66 -8.88 -23.97
CA VAL A 290 -1.32 -8.84 -24.59
C VAL A 290 -0.63 -7.49 -24.34
N ALA A 291 -1.33 -6.37 -24.50
CA ALA A 291 -0.80 -5.04 -24.18
C ALA A 291 -0.32 -4.98 -22.72
N THR A 292 -1.11 -5.51 -21.80
CA THR A 292 -0.79 -5.58 -20.37
C THR A 292 0.44 -6.45 -20.10
N ALA A 293 0.53 -7.62 -20.74
CA ALA A 293 1.69 -8.50 -20.62
C ALA A 293 2.97 -7.82 -21.16
N ILE A 294 2.91 -7.14 -22.31
CA ILE A 294 4.05 -6.41 -22.88
C ILE A 294 4.49 -5.28 -21.94
N SER A 295 3.56 -4.50 -21.39
CA SER A 295 3.88 -3.40 -20.46
C SER A 295 4.56 -3.89 -19.19
N HIS A 296 4.11 -5.01 -18.60
CA HIS A 296 4.79 -5.61 -17.45
C HIS A 296 6.21 -6.09 -17.79
N ASN A 297 6.41 -6.71 -18.96
CA ASN A 297 7.75 -7.11 -19.39
C ASN A 297 8.65 -5.89 -19.60
N PHE A 298 8.10 -4.82 -20.18
CA PHE A 298 8.83 -3.59 -20.44
C PHE A 298 9.35 -2.93 -19.16
N VAL A 299 8.52 -2.79 -18.12
CA VAL A 299 8.97 -2.20 -16.85
C VAL A 299 10.06 -3.05 -16.18
N VAL A 300 9.95 -4.38 -16.25
CA VAL A 300 10.96 -5.30 -15.70
C VAL A 300 12.28 -5.18 -16.43
N ILE A 301 12.26 -5.11 -17.77
CA ILE A 301 13.46 -4.94 -18.59
C ILE A 301 14.13 -3.62 -18.24
N LEU A 302 13.39 -2.50 -18.26
CA LEU A 302 13.96 -1.19 -17.94
C LEU A 302 14.54 -1.13 -16.53
N ALA A 303 13.82 -1.66 -15.54
CA ALA A 303 14.28 -1.65 -14.16
C ALA A 303 15.49 -2.57 -13.95
N SER A 304 15.56 -3.69 -14.65
CA SER A 304 16.72 -4.58 -14.63
C SER A 304 17.94 -3.95 -15.29
N LEU A 305 17.77 -3.26 -16.42
CA LEU A 305 18.84 -2.50 -17.08
C LEU A 305 19.35 -1.38 -16.17
N TYR A 306 18.44 -0.65 -15.52
CA TYR A 306 18.82 0.36 -14.52
C TYR A 306 19.67 -0.25 -13.40
N ILE A 307 19.24 -1.38 -12.82
CA ILE A 307 20.01 -2.05 -11.75
C ILE A 307 21.37 -2.53 -12.24
N LEU A 308 21.47 -3.04 -13.47
CA LEU A 308 22.72 -3.57 -14.04
C LEU A 308 23.75 -2.47 -14.34
N PHE A 309 23.29 -1.32 -14.84
CA PHE A 309 24.17 -0.22 -15.29
C PHE A 309 24.38 0.88 -14.24
N ARG A 310 23.69 0.82 -13.10
CA ARG A 310 23.85 1.80 -12.02
C ARG A 310 25.27 1.76 -11.43
N PRO A 311 25.95 2.91 -11.26
CA PRO A 311 27.24 2.97 -10.57
C PRO A 311 27.14 2.49 -9.11
N ARG A 312 27.97 1.50 -8.75
CA ARG A 312 28.03 0.89 -7.40
C ARG A 312 28.28 1.87 -6.26
N ALA A 313 28.84 3.06 -6.55
CA ALA A 313 29.11 4.10 -5.56
C ALA A 313 27.85 4.63 -4.84
N THR A 314 26.67 4.55 -5.46
CA THR A 314 25.40 5.01 -4.87
C THR A 314 24.71 3.96 -4.00
N VAL A 315 25.20 2.72 -3.99
CA VAL A 315 24.75 1.67 -3.06
C VAL A 315 25.27 1.96 -1.64
N ALA A 316 26.36 2.75 -1.54
CA ALA A 316 27.00 3.08 -0.28
C ALA A 316 26.07 3.82 0.69
N GLU A 317 25.05 4.57 0.27
CA GLU A 317 24.18 5.29 1.22
C GLU A 317 23.04 4.43 1.79
N GLY A 318 22.41 3.56 0.97
CA GLY A 318 21.42 2.59 1.44
C GLY A 318 22.05 1.41 2.19
N VAL A 319 23.28 1.05 1.83
CA VAL A 319 24.07 0.01 2.51
C VAL A 319 24.88 0.57 3.67
N ALA A 320 25.29 1.85 3.72
CA ALA A 320 26.03 2.41 4.87
C ALA A 320 25.19 2.39 6.16
N ILE A 321 23.87 2.60 6.05
CA ILE A 321 22.96 2.45 7.20
C ILE A 321 22.92 0.99 7.69
N SER A 322 23.19 0.02 6.80
CA SER A 322 23.35 -1.40 7.17
C SER A 322 24.80 -1.80 7.50
N ALA A 323 25.81 -1.04 7.07
CA ALA A 323 27.22 -1.38 7.21
C ALA A 323 27.78 -0.99 8.58
N GLU A 324 27.11 -0.14 9.35
CA GLU A 324 27.42 0.03 10.78
C GLU A 324 27.11 -1.24 11.63
N MET A 325 26.52 -2.29 11.05
CA MET A 325 26.25 -3.59 11.68
C MET A 325 27.11 -4.73 11.09
N THR A 326 28.44 -4.56 11.07
CA THR A 326 29.39 -5.48 10.38
C THR A 326 29.74 -6.78 11.16
N GLU A 327 28.76 -7.51 11.72
CA GLU A 327 29.00 -8.87 12.26
C GLU A 327 27.83 -9.87 12.06
N ARG A 328 26.99 -9.70 11.04
CA ARG A 328 25.83 -10.61 10.84
C ARG A 328 26.09 -11.69 9.79
N LYS A 329 26.04 -12.96 10.22
CA LYS A 329 26.13 -14.12 9.31
C LYS A 329 24.90 -14.19 8.41
N LYS A 330 25.13 -14.27 7.09
CA LYS A 330 24.08 -14.53 6.09
C LYS A 330 23.33 -15.82 6.45
N PRO A 331 21.98 -15.82 6.50
CA PRO A 331 21.21 -17.03 6.78
C PRO A 331 21.42 -18.07 5.67
N SER A 332 21.29 -19.35 6.01
CA SER A 332 21.36 -20.43 5.02
C SER A 332 20.18 -20.32 4.04
N PHE A 333 20.38 -20.77 2.80
CA PHE A 333 19.37 -20.70 1.75
C PHE A 333 18.03 -21.33 2.17
N VAL A 334 18.08 -22.52 2.79
CA VAL A 334 16.88 -23.24 3.27
C VAL A 334 16.15 -22.45 4.36
N ARG A 335 16.88 -21.82 5.30
CA ARG A 335 16.27 -20.96 6.34
C ARG A 335 15.68 -19.69 5.73
N GLY A 336 16.35 -19.11 4.74
CA GLY A 336 15.86 -17.95 3.99
C GLY A 336 14.53 -18.25 3.29
N LEU A 337 14.47 -19.37 2.57
CA LEU A 337 13.23 -19.86 1.94
C LEU A 337 12.13 -20.09 2.98
N GLY A 338 12.44 -20.78 4.09
CA GLY A 338 11.48 -21.03 5.16
C GLY A 338 10.89 -19.75 5.75
N LEU A 339 11.73 -18.73 5.99
CA LEU A 339 11.27 -17.44 6.51
C LEU A 339 10.39 -16.69 5.51
N ILE A 340 10.82 -16.58 4.25
CA ILE A 340 10.03 -15.90 3.20
C ILE A 340 8.70 -16.63 2.99
N MET A 341 8.70 -17.96 3.01
CA MET A 341 7.46 -18.73 2.88
C MET A 341 6.53 -18.48 4.06
N PHE A 342 7.03 -18.51 5.30
CA PHE A 342 6.21 -18.25 6.49
C PHE A 342 5.58 -16.84 6.48
N LEU A 343 6.40 -15.82 6.23
CA LEU A 343 5.93 -14.43 6.13
C LEU A 343 5.00 -14.24 4.93
N GLY A 344 5.32 -14.88 3.81
CA GLY A 344 4.55 -14.84 2.57
C GLY A 344 3.18 -15.48 2.71
N MET A 345 3.06 -16.61 3.42
CA MET A 345 1.77 -17.23 3.75
C MET A 345 0.88 -16.30 4.58
N GLY A 346 1.46 -15.63 5.59
CA GLY A 346 0.76 -14.59 6.33
C GLY A 346 0.35 -13.41 5.44
N GLY A 347 1.17 -13.08 4.43
CA GLY A 347 0.85 -12.11 3.40
C GLY A 347 -0.32 -12.51 2.52
N ILE A 348 -0.35 -13.75 2.02
CA ILE A 348 -1.48 -14.29 1.25
C ILE A 348 -2.75 -14.25 2.10
N ALA A 349 -2.69 -14.70 3.35
CA ALA A 349 -3.83 -14.67 4.25
C ALA A 349 -4.38 -13.25 4.42
N ARG A 350 -3.51 -12.24 4.51
CA ARG A 350 -3.89 -10.82 4.61
C ARG A 350 -4.52 -10.29 3.31
N VAL A 351 -3.99 -10.67 2.16
CA VAL A 351 -4.56 -10.27 0.85
C VAL A 351 -5.91 -10.93 0.64
N ALA A 352 -6.01 -12.23 0.91
CA ALA A 352 -7.25 -12.99 0.86
C ALA A 352 -8.32 -12.36 1.76
N ALA A 353 -7.93 -12.07 3.00
CA ALA A 353 -8.76 -11.39 3.98
C ALA A 353 -9.33 -10.04 3.52
N ALA A 354 -8.54 -9.26 2.77
CA ALA A 354 -8.89 -7.89 2.42
C ALA A 354 -9.64 -7.75 1.08
N SER A 355 -9.49 -8.73 0.18
CA SER A 355 -9.90 -8.58 -1.22
C SER A 355 -10.75 -9.73 -1.76
N TRP A 356 -10.55 -10.97 -1.31
CA TRP A 356 -11.28 -12.11 -1.89
C TRP A 356 -12.78 -12.03 -1.63
N SER A 357 -13.22 -11.36 -0.55
CA SER A 357 -14.65 -11.12 -0.32
C SER A 357 -15.29 -10.42 -1.53
N LYS A 358 -14.71 -9.30 -1.94
CA LYS A 358 -15.18 -8.50 -3.07
C LYS A 358 -15.11 -9.27 -4.40
N ASP A 359 -14.05 -10.05 -4.63
CA ASP A 359 -13.92 -10.83 -5.87
C ASP A 359 -14.89 -12.03 -5.92
N ILE A 360 -15.15 -12.71 -4.79
CA ILE A 360 -16.13 -13.80 -4.72
C ILE A 360 -17.56 -13.27 -4.90
N LEU A 361 -17.90 -12.16 -4.24
CA LEU A 361 -19.20 -11.53 -4.42
C LEU A 361 -19.33 -10.96 -5.84
N GLY A 362 -18.23 -10.41 -6.38
CA GLY A 362 -18.11 -10.00 -7.77
C GLY A 362 -18.36 -11.16 -8.73
N PHE A 363 -17.79 -12.33 -8.46
CA PHE A 363 -18.04 -13.54 -9.24
C PHE A 363 -19.51 -13.98 -9.16
N SER A 364 -20.20 -13.71 -8.05
CA SER A 364 -21.63 -14.00 -7.93
C SER A 364 -22.47 -13.14 -8.90
N THR A 365 -21.97 -11.98 -9.34
CA THR A 365 -22.60 -11.21 -10.43
C THR A 365 -22.58 -11.95 -11.76
N SER A 366 -21.67 -12.93 -11.94
CA SER A 366 -21.61 -13.75 -13.16
C SER A 366 -22.89 -14.55 -13.43
N ILE A 367 -23.59 -14.93 -12.35
CA ILE A 367 -24.85 -15.67 -12.40
C ILE A 367 -25.99 -14.79 -12.90
N LEU A 368 -25.88 -13.46 -12.76
CA LEU A 368 -26.90 -12.48 -13.15
C LEU A 368 -26.84 -12.09 -14.63
N GLY A 369 -25.92 -12.65 -15.42
CA GLY A 369 -25.80 -12.42 -16.86
C GLY A 369 -24.81 -11.33 -17.28
N SER A 370 -24.43 -11.30 -18.56
CA SER A 370 -23.32 -10.48 -19.08
C SER A 370 -23.47 -8.98 -18.84
N THR A 371 -24.68 -8.44 -18.98
CA THR A 371 -24.97 -7.02 -18.68
C THR A 371 -24.63 -6.66 -17.22
N SER A 372 -24.94 -7.55 -16.27
CA SER A 372 -24.65 -7.33 -14.85
C SER A 372 -23.14 -7.34 -14.57
N LEU A 373 -22.36 -8.23 -15.21
CA LEU A 373 -20.89 -8.20 -15.06
C LEU A 373 -20.27 -6.98 -15.72
N ALA A 374 -20.73 -6.60 -16.92
CA ALA A 374 -20.24 -5.41 -17.60
C ALA A 374 -20.49 -4.17 -16.73
N THR A 375 -21.69 -4.06 -16.16
CA THR A 375 -22.04 -3.03 -15.16
C THR A 375 -21.10 -3.12 -13.97
N GLN A 376 -20.88 -4.30 -13.40
CA GLN A 376 -19.95 -4.51 -12.29
C GLN A 376 -18.53 -4.05 -12.61
N ALA A 377 -18.04 -4.26 -13.83
CA ALA A 377 -16.72 -3.82 -14.28
C ALA A 377 -16.61 -2.29 -14.24
N VAL A 378 -17.63 -1.59 -14.76
CA VAL A 378 -17.69 -0.13 -14.75
C VAL A 378 -17.78 0.41 -13.33
N LEU A 379 -18.63 -0.18 -12.48
CA LEU A 379 -18.76 0.23 -11.08
C LEU A 379 -17.44 0.02 -10.30
N MET A 380 -16.78 -1.12 -10.48
CA MET A 380 -15.48 -1.42 -9.85
C MET A 380 -14.36 -0.50 -10.34
N ALA A 381 -14.32 -0.19 -11.64
CA ALA A 381 -13.40 0.80 -12.20
C ALA A 381 -13.66 2.20 -11.61
N THR A 382 -14.93 2.56 -11.45
CA THR A 382 -15.37 3.83 -10.84
C THR A 382 -14.93 3.92 -9.39
N THR A 383 -15.22 2.90 -8.57
CA THR A 383 -14.81 2.88 -7.16
C THR A 383 -13.29 2.90 -7.01
N SER A 384 -12.58 2.11 -7.81
CA SER A 384 -11.11 2.04 -7.74
C SER A 384 -10.45 3.36 -8.13
N THR A 385 -11.05 4.10 -9.07
CA THR A 385 -10.57 5.43 -9.47
C THR A 385 -10.88 6.48 -8.40
N ALA A 386 -12.13 6.54 -7.93
CA ALA A 386 -12.57 7.50 -6.93
C ALA A 386 -11.78 7.41 -5.61
N LEU A 387 -11.42 6.18 -5.20
CA LEU A 387 -10.75 5.93 -3.92
C LEU A 387 -9.25 6.23 -3.90
N GLN A 388 -8.62 6.59 -5.03
CA GLN A 388 -7.20 6.97 -4.99
C GLN A 388 -6.96 8.31 -4.29
N ALA A 389 -7.93 9.24 -4.36
CA ALA A 389 -7.84 10.53 -3.68
C ALA A 389 -7.87 10.40 -2.13
N PRO A 390 -8.87 9.75 -1.50
CA PRO A 390 -8.83 9.55 -0.04
C PRO A 390 -7.63 8.70 0.40
N ARG A 391 -7.19 7.74 -0.43
CA ARG A 391 -5.99 6.94 -0.15
C ARG A 391 -4.73 7.82 -0.08
N SER A 392 -4.51 8.73 -1.03
CA SER A 392 -3.35 9.62 -1.02
C SER A 392 -3.39 10.59 0.17
N ILE A 393 -4.56 11.15 0.49
CA ILE A 393 -4.76 12.00 1.65
C ILE A 393 -4.44 11.24 2.94
N GLY A 394 -4.95 10.01 3.09
CA GLY A 394 -4.69 9.17 4.25
C GLY A 394 -3.21 8.87 4.45
N GLU A 395 -2.48 8.54 3.38
CA GLU A 395 -1.05 8.28 3.47
C GLU A 395 -0.23 9.53 3.83
N CYS A 396 -0.52 10.67 3.20
CA CYS A 396 0.13 11.94 3.55
C CYS A 396 -0.17 12.35 5.00
N ALA A 397 -1.41 12.14 5.45
CA ALA A 397 -1.81 12.37 6.84
C ALA A 397 -1.05 11.46 7.81
N GLN A 398 -0.88 10.17 7.47
CA GLN A 398 -0.09 9.23 8.27
C GLN A 398 1.35 9.71 8.44
N ARG A 399 2.01 10.11 7.35
CA ARG A 399 3.40 10.63 7.40
C ARG A 399 3.47 11.90 8.25
N ARG A 400 2.61 12.88 7.96
CA ARG A 400 2.56 14.16 8.68
C ARG A 400 2.31 13.97 10.18
N LEU A 401 1.37 13.09 10.54
CA LEU A 401 1.04 12.80 11.92
C LEU A 401 2.20 12.12 12.65
N THR A 402 2.87 11.17 11.99
CA THR A 402 4.05 10.49 12.54
C THR A 402 5.16 11.49 12.88
N VAL A 403 5.42 12.45 11.98
CA VAL A 403 6.45 13.48 12.18
C VAL A 403 6.09 14.42 13.33
N LEU A 404 4.84 14.88 13.39
CA LEU A 404 4.37 15.77 14.46
C LEU A 404 4.41 15.10 15.84
N LEU A 405 4.05 13.82 15.92
CA LEU A 405 4.12 13.05 17.17
C LEU A 405 5.57 12.77 17.58
N ASN A 406 6.46 12.44 16.64
CA ASN A 406 7.89 12.26 16.92
C ASN A 406 8.56 13.57 17.38
N ALA A 407 8.04 14.72 16.96
CA ALA A 407 8.49 16.04 17.39
C ALA A 407 7.82 16.53 18.69
N GLY A 408 6.95 15.73 19.33
CA GLY A 408 6.24 16.11 20.56
C GLY A 408 5.11 17.13 20.38
N HIS A 409 4.71 17.45 19.14
CA HIS A 409 3.69 18.47 18.85
C HIS A 409 2.27 17.91 18.81
N VAL A 410 1.78 17.39 19.95
CA VAL A 410 0.47 16.71 20.07
C VAL A 410 -0.72 17.63 19.70
N ASN A 411 -0.69 18.91 20.06
CA ASN A 411 -1.77 19.84 19.71
C ASN A 411 -1.88 20.06 18.20
N ARG A 412 -0.75 20.19 17.51
CA ARG A 412 -0.70 20.34 16.05
C ARG A 412 -1.10 19.04 15.35
N ALA A 413 -0.74 17.90 15.92
CA ALA A 413 -1.16 16.57 15.48
C ALA A 413 -2.69 16.41 15.50
N ARG A 414 -3.38 16.90 16.54
CA ARG A 414 -4.86 16.94 16.61
C ARG A 414 -5.47 17.80 15.49
N ILE A 415 -4.89 18.96 15.24
CA ILE A 415 -5.32 19.85 14.14
C ILE A 415 -5.11 19.19 12.78
N ALA A 416 -4.00 18.47 12.58
CA ALA A 416 -3.72 17.73 11.35
C ALA A 416 -4.74 16.60 11.11
N VAL A 417 -5.20 15.90 12.17
CA VAL A 417 -6.29 14.91 12.06
C VAL A 417 -7.61 15.57 11.63
N LEU A 418 -7.95 16.72 12.23
CA LEU A 418 -9.14 17.49 11.82
C LEU A 418 -9.04 18.00 10.37
N ALA A 419 -7.88 18.52 9.97
CA ALA A 419 -7.61 18.93 8.59
C ALA A 419 -7.79 17.77 7.61
N THR A 420 -7.30 16.58 7.98
CA THR A 420 -7.44 15.35 7.19
C THR A 420 -8.90 14.96 7.04
N ALA A 421 -9.68 14.94 8.14
CA ALA A 421 -11.10 14.61 8.10
C ALA A 421 -11.89 15.58 7.21
N PHE A 422 -11.63 16.88 7.35
CA PHE A 422 -12.27 17.91 6.51
C PHE A 422 -11.92 17.75 5.03
N LEU A 423 -10.63 17.55 4.72
CA LEU A 423 -10.15 17.39 3.36
C LEU A 423 -10.72 16.12 2.70
N THR A 424 -10.69 14.99 3.41
CA THR A 424 -11.24 13.72 2.92
C THR A 424 -12.73 13.84 2.66
N LEU A 425 -13.51 14.39 3.60
CA LEU A 425 -14.95 14.54 3.44
C LEU A 425 -15.29 15.47 2.26
N SER A 426 -14.61 16.61 2.16
CA SER A 426 -14.81 17.57 1.07
C SER A 426 -14.48 16.95 -0.30
N CYS A 427 -13.39 16.19 -0.37
CA CYS A 427 -12.97 15.49 -1.58
C CYS A 427 -14.00 14.42 -1.99
N LEU A 428 -14.43 13.58 -1.05
CA LEU A 428 -15.41 12.52 -1.31
C LEU A 428 -16.77 13.07 -1.75
N LEU A 429 -17.25 14.13 -1.09
CA LEU A 429 -18.48 14.82 -1.48
C LEU A 429 -18.33 15.42 -2.88
N GLY A 430 -17.19 16.06 -3.19
CA GLY A 430 -16.91 16.58 -4.53
C GLY A 430 -16.95 15.49 -5.60
N ILE A 431 -16.24 14.37 -5.38
CA ILE A 431 -16.22 13.22 -6.29
C ILE A 431 -17.62 12.64 -6.48
N CYS A 432 -18.38 12.45 -5.40
CA CYS A 432 -19.74 11.90 -5.50
C CYS A 432 -20.69 12.84 -6.24
N ASN A 433 -20.62 14.16 -6.02
CA ASN A 433 -21.41 15.12 -6.77
C ASN A 433 -21.08 15.08 -8.27
N VAL A 434 -19.79 15.04 -8.62
CA VAL A 434 -19.34 14.91 -10.02
C VAL A 434 -19.90 13.63 -10.64
N LEU A 435 -19.77 12.49 -9.96
CA LEU A 435 -20.25 11.20 -10.45
C LEU A 435 -21.77 11.18 -10.62
N LEU A 436 -22.53 11.76 -9.68
CA LEU A 436 -24.00 11.79 -9.76
C LEU A 436 -24.50 12.73 -10.86
N ILE A 437 -23.90 13.90 -11.02
CA ILE A 437 -24.30 14.88 -12.05
C ILE A 437 -23.94 14.38 -13.45
N TRP A 438 -22.73 13.84 -13.63
CA TRP A 438 -22.21 13.39 -14.92
C TRP A 438 -22.22 11.87 -15.09
N CYS A 439 -23.13 11.17 -14.39
CA CYS A 439 -23.18 9.71 -14.37
C CYS A 439 -23.19 9.08 -15.77
N HIS A 440 -24.05 9.57 -16.66
CA HIS A 440 -24.19 9.02 -18.01
C HIS A 440 -22.95 9.26 -18.87
N GLU A 441 -22.33 10.44 -18.74
CA GLU A 441 -21.11 10.76 -19.48
C GLU A 441 -19.91 9.97 -18.93
N TRP A 442 -19.88 9.73 -17.62
CA TRP A 442 -18.88 8.89 -16.98
C TRP A 442 -18.97 7.43 -17.44
N SER A 443 -20.16 6.83 -17.49
CA SER A 443 -20.33 5.43 -17.91
C SER A 443 -19.99 5.21 -19.39
N LYS A 444 -20.31 6.19 -20.25
CA LYS A 444 -19.96 6.20 -21.69
C LYS A 444 -18.46 6.16 -21.95
N ILE A 445 -17.62 6.57 -21.01
CA ILE A 445 -16.15 6.42 -21.13
C ILE A 445 -15.78 4.93 -21.23
N PHE A 446 -16.52 4.06 -20.53
CA PHE A 446 -16.21 2.63 -20.44
C PHE A 446 -16.95 1.79 -21.47
N THR A 447 -18.18 2.14 -21.83
CA THR A 447 -18.99 1.33 -22.74
C THR A 447 -19.95 2.15 -23.60
N GLY A 448 -20.14 1.70 -24.85
CA GLY A 448 -21.15 2.22 -25.77
C GLY A 448 -22.53 1.57 -25.62
N ASP A 449 -22.71 0.62 -24.70
CA ASP A 449 -23.98 -0.08 -24.50
C ASP A 449 -24.92 0.72 -23.56
N ASP A 450 -26.03 1.20 -24.12
CA ASP A 450 -27.04 1.97 -23.40
C ASP A 450 -27.69 1.19 -22.24
N VAL A 451 -27.81 -0.14 -22.36
CA VAL A 451 -28.40 -0.99 -21.30
C VAL A 451 -27.45 -1.03 -20.09
N VAL A 452 -26.15 -1.18 -20.34
CA VAL A 452 -25.13 -1.13 -19.27
C VAL A 452 -25.06 0.26 -18.67
N ASN A 453 -25.12 1.31 -19.49
CA ASN A 453 -25.11 2.70 -19.02
C ASN A 453 -26.31 2.98 -18.09
N ALA A 454 -27.51 2.55 -18.45
CA ALA A 454 -28.70 2.68 -17.60
C ALA A 454 -28.56 1.89 -16.28
N ALA A 455 -28.02 0.67 -16.34
CA ALA A 455 -27.78 -0.15 -15.15
C ALA A 455 -26.76 0.50 -14.20
N VAL A 456 -25.68 1.10 -14.73
CA VAL A 456 -24.71 1.87 -13.95
C VAL A 456 -25.41 3.03 -13.24
N SER A 457 -26.23 3.81 -13.94
CA SER A 457 -26.94 4.95 -13.36
C SER A 457 -27.88 4.58 -12.23
N ASN A 458 -28.53 3.42 -12.31
CA ASN A 458 -29.42 2.94 -11.26
C ASN A 458 -28.66 2.55 -9.97
N VAL A 459 -27.45 1.99 -10.10
CA VAL A 459 -26.66 1.52 -8.95
C VAL A 459 -25.73 2.62 -8.41
N LEU A 460 -25.39 3.63 -9.21
CA LEU A 460 -24.40 4.65 -8.85
C LEU A 460 -24.67 5.41 -7.53
N PRO A 461 -25.91 5.78 -7.16
CA PRO A 461 -26.17 6.42 -5.87
C PRO A 461 -25.71 5.57 -4.67
N LEU A 462 -25.90 4.26 -4.75
CA LEU A 462 -25.41 3.31 -3.74
C LEU A 462 -23.87 3.22 -3.77
N ILE A 463 -23.27 3.26 -4.97
CA ILE A 463 -21.82 3.34 -5.11
C ILE A 463 -21.24 4.61 -4.48
N CYS A 464 -21.91 5.75 -4.57
CA CYS A 464 -21.46 6.97 -3.89
C CYS A 464 -21.41 6.77 -2.37
N LEU A 465 -22.42 6.11 -1.78
CA LEU A 465 -22.40 5.75 -0.36
C LEU A 465 -21.23 4.81 -0.03
N TYR A 466 -21.01 3.80 -0.87
CA TYR A 466 -19.87 2.88 -0.76
C TYR A 466 -18.52 3.63 -0.82
N ILE A 467 -18.34 4.55 -1.77
CA ILE A 467 -17.12 5.37 -1.93
C ILE A 467 -16.90 6.24 -0.70
N VAL A 468 -17.94 6.88 -0.15
CA VAL A 468 -17.83 7.70 1.06
C VAL A 468 -17.41 6.84 2.26
N ALA A 469 -18.12 5.72 2.48
CA ALA A 469 -17.84 4.79 3.58
C ALA A 469 -16.40 4.25 3.50
N GLN A 470 -16.00 3.75 2.32
CA GLN A 470 -14.66 3.20 2.12
C GLN A 470 -13.59 4.28 2.18
N GLY A 471 -13.83 5.47 1.60
CA GLY A 471 -12.88 6.58 1.59
C GLY A 471 -12.55 7.06 3.00
N ILE A 472 -13.57 7.27 3.84
CA ILE A 472 -13.37 7.61 5.25
C ILE A 472 -12.66 6.47 5.98
N GLY A 473 -13.10 5.23 5.80
CA GLY A 473 -12.51 4.05 6.43
C GLY A 473 -11.03 3.87 6.11
N VAL A 474 -10.62 4.10 4.85
CA VAL A 474 -9.21 4.09 4.43
C VAL A 474 -8.41 5.17 5.15
N CYS A 475 -8.92 6.40 5.29
CA CYS A 475 -8.21 7.42 6.06
C CYS A 475 -8.10 7.05 7.55
N VAL A 476 -9.16 6.50 8.15
CA VAL A 476 -9.15 6.02 9.54
C VAL A 476 -8.11 4.92 9.73
N ASP A 477 -7.99 3.98 8.80
CA ASP A 477 -6.96 2.94 8.82
C ASP A 477 -5.55 3.52 8.87
N HIS A 478 -5.25 4.49 8.00
CA HIS A 478 -3.95 5.17 8.00
C HIS A 478 -3.65 5.86 9.33
N LEU A 479 -4.64 6.51 9.94
CA LEU A 479 -4.48 7.16 11.25
C LEU A 479 -4.28 6.13 12.37
N LEU A 480 -5.04 5.04 12.40
CA LEU A 480 -4.92 3.97 13.40
C LEU A 480 -3.54 3.30 13.38
N ARG A 481 -2.89 3.21 12.22
CA ARG A 481 -1.50 2.71 12.10
C ARG A 481 -0.50 3.59 12.86
N VAL A 482 -0.72 4.90 12.93
CA VAL A 482 0.14 5.81 13.71
C VAL A 482 0.01 5.52 15.21
N PHE A 483 -1.20 5.23 15.68
CA PHE A 483 -1.50 4.83 17.06
C PHE A 483 -1.17 3.36 17.38
N GLN A 484 -0.33 2.70 16.57
CA GLN A 484 0.08 1.31 16.76
C GLN A 484 -1.09 0.29 16.76
N LYS A 485 -2.17 0.61 16.04
CA LYS A 485 -3.34 -0.27 15.87
C LYS A 485 -3.58 -0.66 14.39
N PRO A 486 -2.57 -1.20 13.67
CA PRO A 486 -2.66 -1.44 12.22
C PRO A 486 -3.64 -2.56 11.81
N LEU A 487 -4.11 -3.39 12.75
CA LEU A 487 -4.98 -4.52 12.46
C LEU A 487 -6.47 -4.26 12.72
N VAL A 488 -6.82 -3.14 13.36
CA VAL A 488 -8.21 -2.87 13.78
C VAL A 488 -9.14 -2.73 12.58
N TYR A 489 -8.86 -1.79 11.67
CA TYR A 489 -9.74 -1.57 10.51
C TYR A 489 -9.76 -2.75 9.53
N PRO A 490 -8.61 -3.37 9.16
CA PRO A 490 -8.61 -4.57 8.32
C PRO A 490 -9.37 -5.74 8.95
N GLY A 491 -9.21 -5.96 10.26
CA GLY A 491 -9.93 -7.04 10.99
C GLY A 491 -11.44 -6.81 11.02
N LEU A 492 -11.87 -5.57 11.28
CA LEU A 492 -13.29 -5.20 11.23
C LEU A 492 -13.88 -5.43 9.84
N THR A 493 -13.21 -4.95 8.80
CA THR A 493 -13.67 -5.09 7.40
C THR A 493 -13.79 -6.57 7.01
N LEU A 494 -12.78 -7.38 7.33
CA LEU A 494 -12.84 -8.82 7.12
C LEU A 494 -14.05 -9.44 7.83
N SER A 495 -14.22 -9.17 9.12
CA SER A 495 -15.31 -9.78 9.88
C SER A 495 -16.68 -9.35 9.35
N ALA A 496 -16.84 -8.08 8.99
CA ALA A 496 -18.10 -7.54 8.49
C ALA A 496 -18.43 -8.07 7.10
N ASP A 497 -17.45 -8.16 6.19
CA ASP A 497 -17.65 -8.66 4.84
C ASP A 497 -18.09 -10.12 4.84
N TYR A 498 -17.41 -11.00 5.59
CA TYR A 498 -17.70 -12.43 5.57
C TYR A 498 -18.90 -12.83 6.44
N LEU A 499 -19.09 -12.20 7.61
CA LEU A 499 -20.16 -12.59 8.53
C LEU A 499 -21.50 -11.89 8.23
N GLY A 500 -21.46 -10.72 7.58
CA GLY A 500 -22.65 -9.90 7.35
C GLY A 500 -22.85 -9.53 5.89
N GLY A 501 -21.91 -8.80 5.30
CA GLY A 501 -22.06 -8.18 3.98
C GLY A 501 -22.30 -9.19 2.86
N MET A 502 -21.55 -10.29 2.83
CA MET A 502 -21.71 -11.37 1.85
C MET A 502 -23.05 -12.10 2.00
N PRO A 503 -23.41 -12.68 3.16
CA PRO A 503 -24.71 -13.32 3.34
C PRO A 503 -25.88 -12.38 2.99
N LEU A 504 -25.83 -11.14 3.46
CA LEU A 504 -26.86 -10.14 3.18
C LEU A 504 -26.94 -9.83 1.68
N GLY A 505 -25.80 -9.61 1.03
CA GLY A 505 -25.75 -9.29 -0.40
C GLY A 505 -26.27 -10.42 -1.26
N LEU A 506 -25.86 -11.67 -0.99
CA LEU A 506 -26.34 -12.86 -1.71
C LEU A 506 -27.84 -13.07 -1.50
N TRP A 507 -28.33 -12.92 -0.26
CA TRP A 507 -29.74 -13.04 0.06
C TRP A 507 -30.58 -11.98 -0.66
N LEU A 508 -30.19 -10.70 -0.61
CA LEU A 508 -30.90 -9.62 -1.32
C LEU A 508 -30.87 -9.83 -2.84
N ALA A 509 -29.75 -10.30 -3.38
CA ALA A 509 -29.58 -10.48 -4.82
C ALA A 509 -30.46 -11.60 -5.38
N PHE A 510 -30.48 -12.76 -4.72
CA PHE A 510 -31.10 -13.98 -5.26
C PHE A 510 -32.44 -14.34 -4.63
N ASN A 511 -32.66 -14.09 -3.34
CA ASN A 511 -33.94 -14.40 -2.68
C ASN A 511 -34.95 -13.26 -2.86
N GLU A 512 -34.53 -12.01 -2.62
CA GLU A 512 -35.40 -10.83 -2.78
C GLU A 512 -35.41 -10.30 -4.22
N GLY A 513 -34.55 -10.83 -5.09
CA GLY A 513 -34.52 -10.49 -6.52
C GLY A 513 -33.97 -9.11 -6.83
N TRP A 514 -33.20 -8.48 -5.92
CA TRP A 514 -32.60 -7.15 -6.15
C TRP A 514 -31.38 -7.21 -7.10
N GLY A 515 -30.96 -8.40 -7.51
CA GLY A 515 -29.86 -8.62 -8.46
C GLY A 515 -28.57 -7.90 -8.05
N LEU A 516 -27.98 -7.16 -8.99
CA LEU A 516 -26.71 -6.46 -8.79
C LEU A 516 -26.79 -5.42 -7.65
N TYR A 517 -27.93 -4.74 -7.51
CA TYR A 517 -28.15 -3.74 -6.48
C TYR A 517 -28.05 -4.38 -5.08
N GLY A 518 -28.65 -5.55 -4.89
CA GLY A 518 -28.60 -6.30 -3.62
C GLY A 518 -27.18 -6.66 -3.19
N LEU A 519 -26.33 -7.08 -4.13
CA LEU A 519 -24.91 -7.39 -3.86
C LEU A 519 -24.16 -6.16 -3.33
N TRP A 520 -24.37 -4.99 -3.95
CA TRP A 520 -23.76 -3.74 -3.50
C TRP A 520 -24.31 -3.24 -2.16
N VAL A 521 -25.57 -3.51 -1.83
CA VAL A 521 -26.13 -3.17 -0.51
C VAL A 521 -25.39 -3.95 0.57
N GLY A 522 -25.14 -5.25 0.34
CA GLY A 522 -24.35 -6.09 1.25
C GLY A 522 -22.95 -5.53 1.50
N LEU A 523 -22.20 -5.21 0.44
CA LEU A 523 -20.85 -4.62 0.54
C LEU A 523 -20.85 -3.25 1.21
N THR A 524 -21.86 -2.43 0.94
CA THR A 524 -21.94 -1.09 1.52
C THR A 524 -22.24 -1.18 3.01
N ALA A 525 -23.15 -2.08 3.41
CA ALA A 525 -23.49 -2.28 4.82
C ALA A 525 -22.30 -2.76 5.66
N SER A 526 -21.50 -3.71 5.15
CA SER A 526 -20.30 -4.20 5.86
C SER A 526 -19.25 -3.10 6.04
N LEU A 527 -19.04 -2.27 5.02
CA LEU A 527 -18.11 -1.14 5.11
C LEU A 527 -18.61 -0.04 6.04
N VAL A 528 -19.91 0.29 5.99
CA VAL A 528 -20.51 1.28 6.89
C VAL A 528 -20.31 0.88 8.35
N TRP A 529 -20.59 -0.38 8.67
CA TRP A 529 -20.31 -0.93 9.98
C TRP A 529 -18.82 -0.79 10.36
N SER A 530 -17.93 -1.23 9.45
CA SER A 530 -16.49 -1.27 9.71
C SER A 530 -15.89 0.09 9.96
N PHE A 531 -16.22 1.11 9.15
CA PHE A 531 -15.67 2.44 9.33
C PHE A 531 -16.25 3.13 10.57
N VAL A 532 -17.54 2.95 10.88
CA VAL A 532 -18.16 3.55 12.08
C VAL A 532 -17.49 3.04 13.35
N VAL A 533 -17.31 1.71 13.45
CA VAL A 533 -16.63 1.10 14.60
C VAL A 533 -15.16 1.55 14.67
N ALA A 534 -14.45 1.56 13.55
CA ALA A 534 -13.06 2.01 13.52
C ALA A 534 -12.91 3.50 13.88
N LEU A 535 -13.84 4.35 13.48
CA LEU A 535 -13.88 5.76 13.83
C LEU A 535 -14.08 5.95 15.35
N ILE A 536 -14.99 5.17 15.95
CA ILE A 536 -15.18 5.16 17.40
C ILE A 536 -13.89 4.75 18.12
N VAL A 537 -13.17 3.73 17.62
CA VAL A 537 -11.88 3.33 18.18
C VAL A 537 -10.85 4.45 18.06
N LEU A 538 -10.77 5.11 16.90
CA LEU A 538 -9.84 6.21 16.66
C LEU A 538 -10.08 7.40 17.62
N VAL A 539 -11.34 7.77 17.83
CA VAL A 539 -11.70 8.87 18.76
C VAL A 539 -11.34 8.54 20.21
N ARG A 540 -11.33 7.25 20.57
CA ARG A 540 -10.94 6.77 21.90
C ARG A 540 -9.46 6.42 22.03
N CYS A 541 -8.64 6.62 21.00
CA CYS A 541 -7.21 6.39 21.12
C CYS A 541 -6.57 7.43 22.04
N ASP A 542 -5.79 6.95 23.00
CA ASP A 542 -4.96 7.80 23.83
C ASP A 542 -3.87 8.45 22.98
N TRP A 543 -3.70 9.75 23.13
CA TRP A 543 -2.61 10.47 22.50
C TRP A 543 -1.32 10.15 23.26
N PRO A 544 -0.19 9.89 22.57
CA PRO A 544 1.09 9.73 23.22
C PRO A 544 1.36 10.93 24.14
N SER A 545 1.64 10.66 25.41
CA SER A 545 2.03 11.71 26.37
C SER A 545 3.26 12.44 25.84
N ALA A 546 3.21 13.77 25.88
CA ALA A 546 4.26 14.66 25.37
C ALA A 546 5.60 14.50 26.09
#